data_AF-A0A0P1KXM4-F1
#
_entry.id   AF-A0A0P1KXM4-F1
#
_cell.length_a   1.000
_cell.length_b   1.000
_cell.length_c   1.000
_cell.angle_alpha   90.00
_cell.angle_beta   90.00
_cell.angle_gamma   90.00
#
_symmetry.space_group_name_H-M   'P 1'
#
loop_
_entity.id
_entity.type
_entity.pdbx_description
1 polymer ?
#
loop_
_entity_poly.entity_id
_entity_poly.type
_entity_poly.pdbx_seq_one_letter_code
_entity_poly.pdbx_strand_id
1 'polypeptide(L)'
;MPFVEEINWKSFNPDVYFTSVNATGPSGRNRITKTTAASGVRNNKRVNYSLPDLEAKIYAQRNGTNGDTFNSSAITTTSSALDRYTTEELLKSRKRFMELDTENVLDIKDVSYLMSSVTGISKDRIDSSSGSNSNGGASSNVNRSHRNKFELPKNIELMYRSTKPPAPKKKNTNRIVALKKTLSSRRPLTSYLDALDQVNRSIIFNNVYNKKFFKVLPVITICSICGGYNSISGCVRCGNKICSLRCFNLHNEARCTM
;
A
#
# COMPACT_ATOMS: atom_id res chain seq x y z
N MET A 1 28.32 22.58 -33.15
CA MET A 1 28.71 22.47 -31.72
C MET A 1 29.86 23.42 -31.49
N PRO A 2 29.88 24.20 -30.40
CA PRO A 2 31.03 25.02 -30.06
C PRO A 2 32.25 24.13 -29.75
N PHE A 3 33.43 24.53 -30.20
CA PHE A 3 34.68 23.79 -29.99
C PHE A 3 35.35 24.11 -28.63
N VAL A 4 34.89 25.15 -27.93
CA VAL A 4 35.43 25.63 -26.66
C VAL A 4 34.26 26.01 -25.75
N GLU A 5 34.30 25.56 -24.50
CA GLU A 5 33.31 25.87 -23.45
C GLU A 5 34.04 26.46 -22.23
N GLU A 6 33.51 27.56 -21.68
CA GLU A 6 34.08 28.19 -20.48
C GLU A 6 33.62 27.45 -19.23
N ILE A 7 34.59 26.94 -18.45
CA ILE A 7 34.33 26.04 -17.33
C ILE A 7 35.01 26.56 -16.07
N ASN A 8 34.29 26.62 -14.95
CA ASN A 8 34.83 27.00 -13.65
C ASN A 8 35.24 25.77 -12.83
N TRP A 9 36.54 25.60 -12.59
CA TRP A 9 37.14 24.49 -11.84
C TRP A 9 36.60 24.24 -10.42
N LYS A 10 35.99 25.23 -9.76
CA LYS A 10 35.44 25.05 -8.39
C LYS A 10 33.99 24.57 -8.37
N SER A 11 33.20 24.95 -9.36
CA SER A 11 31.75 24.68 -9.40
C SER A 11 31.37 23.62 -10.44
N PHE A 12 32.22 23.43 -11.45
CA PHE A 12 32.00 22.46 -12.49
C PHE A 12 32.50 21.09 -12.06
N ASN A 13 31.63 20.10 -12.23
CA ASN A 13 31.98 18.70 -12.17
C ASN A 13 31.56 18.07 -13.51
N PRO A 14 32.45 17.40 -14.25
CA PRO A 14 32.12 16.78 -15.54
C PRO A 14 30.98 15.76 -15.44
N ASP A 15 30.77 15.15 -14.26
CA ASP A 15 29.77 14.12 -14.05
C ASP A 15 28.39 14.67 -13.62
N VAL A 16 28.29 15.97 -13.31
CA VAL A 16 27.07 16.58 -12.77
C VAL A 16 26.65 17.78 -13.62
N TYR A 17 25.66 17.56 -14.48
CA TYR A 17 25.03 18.61 -15.26
C TYR A 17 23.76 19.12 -14.57
N PHE A 18 23.70 20.42 -14.30
CA PHE A 18 22.52 21.07 -13.75
C PHE A 18 22.22 22.38 -14.48
N THR A 19 21.04 22.45 -15.08
CA THR A 19 20.53 23.67 -15.70
C THR A 19 19.21 24.06 -15.06
N SER A 20 19.11 25.30 -14.61
CA SER A 20 17.82 25.87 -14.22
C SER A 20 17.73 27.32 -14.65
N VAL A 21 16.53 27.76 -15.01
CA VAL A 21 16.25 29.14 -15.43
C VAL A 21 16.55 30.14 -14.30
N ASN A 22 16.58 29.69 -13.05
CA ASN A 22 16.86 30.51 -11.87
C ASN A 22 18.28 30.31 -11.30
N ALA A 23 19.20 29.65 -12.02
CA ALA A 23 20.57 29.42 -11.55
C ALA A 23 21.45 30.69 -11.59
N THR A 24 21.05 31.72 -12.33
CA THR A 24 21.80 32.97 -12.47
C THR A 24 21.45 33.94 -11.35
N GLY A 25 21.98 33.69 -10.16
CA GLY A 25 21.94 34.63 -9.04
C GLY A 25 22.72 34.10 -7.84
N PRO A 26 23.66 34.87 -7.26
CA PRO A 26 24.39 34.43 -6.09
C PRO A 26 23.41 34.20 -4.95
N SER A 27 23.33 32.94 -4.49
CA SER A 27 22.77 32.47 -3.22
C SER A 27 21.88 33.50 -2.52
N GLY A 28 20.67 33.68 -3.05
CA GLY A 28 19.64 34.49 -2.40
C GLY A 28 19.26 33.81 -1.10
N ARG A 29 19.90 34.21 0.00
CA ARG A 29 19.42 33.96 1.36
C ARG A 29 17.91 34.16 1.34
N ASN A 30 17.17 33.16 1.82
CA ASN A 30 15.72 33.22 2.05
C ASN A 30 15.40 34.38 3.02
N ARG A 31 15.39 35.62 2.53
CA ARG A 31 14.91 36.77 3.28
C ARG A 31 13.40 36.72 3.17
N ILE A 32 12.76 36.16 4.19
CA ILE A 32 11.31 36.23 4.38
C ILE A 32 10.97 37.70 4.60
N THR A 33 10.70 38.43 3.52
CA THR A 33 10.09 39.75 3.61
C THR A 33 8.62 39.55 3.99
N LYS A 34 8.26 39.92 5.22
CA LYS A 34 6.86 40.14 5.64
C LYS A 34 6.28 41.25 4.76
N THR A 35 5.70 40.89 3.61
CA THR A 35 4.85 41.78 2.82
C THR A 35 3.42 41.28 2.94
N THR A 36 2.75 41.86 3.94
CA THR A 36 1.28 41.95 4.05
C THR A 36 0.71 42.54 2.77
N ALA A 37 -0.41 41.98 2.31
CA ALA A 37 -1.31 42.50 1.27
C ALA A 37 -0.74 42.70 -0.15
N ALA A 38 -0.91 41.68 -1.00
CA ALA A 38 -1.19 41.88 -2.42
C ALA A 38 -1.94 40.64 -2.95
N SER A 39 -3.19 40.82 -3.35
CA SER A 39 -4.04 39.85 -4.06
C SER A 39 -3.53 39.65 -5.49
N GLY A 40 -2.34 39.06 -5.62
CA GLY A 40 -1.76 38.54 -6.86
C GLY A 40 -1.31 37.11 -6.63
N VAL A 41 -1.48 36.24 -7.64
CA VAL A 41 -1.19 34.80 -7.56
C VAL A 41 0.28 34.58 -7.19
N ARG A 42 0.56 34.33 -5.90
CA ARG A 42 1.92 34.02 -5.42
C ARG A 42 2.23 32.57 -5.77
N ASN A 43 3.30 32.35 -6.53
CA ASN A 43 3.84 31.02 -6.80
C ASN A 43 4.53 30.46 -5.56
N ASN A 44 3.74 29.96 -4.61
CA ASN A 44 4.27 29.33 -3.40
C ASN A 44 4.60 27.86 -3.68
N LYS A 45 5.81 27.44 -3.28
CA LYS A 45 6.14 26.02 -3.21
C LYS A 45 5.19 25.35 -2.22
N ARG A 46 4.75 24.14 -2.56
CA ARG A 46 3.89 23.37 -1.67
C ARG A 46 4.69 22.89 -0.47
N VAL A 47 4.13 23.09 0.72
CA VAL A 47 4.71 22.64 1.99
C VAL A 47 3.72 21.68 2.62
N ASN A 48 4.19 20.49 2.97
CA ASN A 48 3.39 19.54 3.73
C ASN A 48 3.35 20.00 5.19
N TYR A 49 2.15 20.24 5.71
CA TYR A 49 1.95 20.66 7.10
C TYR A 49 1.67 19.48 8.06
N SER A 50 1.84 18.24 7.56
CA SER A 50 1.65 17.03 8.36
C SER A 50 2.87 16.83 9.26
N LEU A 51 2.70 16.93 10.58
CA LEU A 51 3.78 16.73 11.54
C LEU A 51 4.41 15.33 11.42
N PRO A 52 3.66 14.21 11.29
CA PRO A 52 4.25 12.89 11.08
C PRO A 52 5.12 12.79 9.83
N ASP A 53 4.75 13.48 8.74
CA ASP A 53 5.53 13.50 7.49
C ASP A 53 6.85 14.27 7.67
N LEU A 54 6.82 15.40 8.39
CA LEU A 54 8.01 16.18 8.71
C LEU A 54 8.96 15.41 9.62
N GLU A 55 8.44 14.75 10.65
CA GLU A 55 9.24 13.92 11.57
C GLU A 55 9.83 12.71 10.84
N ALA A 56 9.02 11.97 10.07
CA ALA A 56 9.49 10.82 9.29
C ALA A 56 10.64 11.19 8.36
N LYS A 57 10.54 12.34 7.68
CA LYS A 57 11.62 12.84 6.81
C LYS A 57 12.91 13.13 7.58
N ILE A 58 12.83 13.72 8.76
CA ILE A 58 14.00 14.05 9.58
C ILE A 58 14.66 12.76 10.11
N TYR A 59 13.87 11.83 10.65
CA TYR A 59 14.40 10.59 11.22
C TYR A 59 14.89 9.61 10.16
N ALA A 60 14.26 9.56 8.98
CA ALA A 60 14.75 8.75 7.86
C ALA A 60 16.08 9.29 7.30
N GLN A 61 16.22 10.62 7.17
CA GLN A 61 17.47 11.24 6.69
C GLN A 61 18.64 11.01 7.63
N ARG A 62 18.41 10.94 8.94
CA ARG A 62 19.47 10.70 9.94
C ARG A 62 20.07 9.30 9.85
N ASN A 63 19.34 8.33 9.30
CA ASN A 63 19.84 6.98 9.08
C ASN A 63 20.53 6.78 7.72
N GLY A 64 20.41 7.75 6.80
CA GLY A 64 20.86 7.64 5.40
C GLY A 64 22.24 8.25 5.08
N THR A 65 23.00 8.72 6.07
CA THR A 65 24.35 9.29 5.83
C THR A 65 25.43 8.24 5.48
N ASN A 66 25.08 6.95 5.43
CA ASN A 66 25.92 5.88 4.91
C ASN A 66 25.12 5.05 3.90
N GLY A 67 25.14 5.38 2.61
CA GLY A 67 24.53 4.52 1.59
C GLY A 67 24.22 5.22 0.27
N ASP A 68 25.16 5.10 -0.66
CA ASP A 68 25.09 5.25 -2.11
C ASP A 68 23.79 5.71 -2.76
N THR A 69 23.95 6.81 -3.51
CA THR A 69 22.97 7.34 -4.46
C THR A 69 22.89 6.37 -5.66
N PHE A 70 22.02 5.37 -5.59
CA PHE A 70 21.75 4.52 -6.76
C PHE A 70 20.87 5.25 -7.77
N ASN A 71 21.54 5.69 -8.84
CA ASN A 71 20.94 6.14 -10.09
C ASN A 71 19.98 5.06 -10.63
N SER A 72 18.76 5.48 -10.93
CA SER A 72 17.65 4.65 -11.42
C SER A 72 17.79 4.37 -12.92
N SER A 73 18.86 3.67 -13.33
CA SER A 73 19.01 3.16 -14.70
C SER A 73 19.98 1.97 -14.78
N ALA A 74 19.62 0.83 -14.20
CA ALA A 74 20.26 -0.44 -14.54
C ALA A 74 19.29 -1.61 -14.38
N ILE A 75 18.88 -2.17 -15.52
CA ILE A 75 18.27 -3.50 -15.58
C ILE A 75 19.43 -4.49 -15.53
N THR A 76 19.71 -5.07 -14.37
CA THR A 76 20.65 -6.20 -14.26
C THR A 76 20.27 -7.13 -13.10
N THR A 77 19.96 -8.38 -13.49
CA THR A 77 20.01 -9.65 -12.75
C THR A 77 19.22 -9.83 -11.44
N THR A 78 18.74 -11.06 -11.26
CA THR A 78 17.64 -11.55 -10.40
C THR A 78 17.69 -11.21 -8.91
N SER A 79 18.80 -10.74 -8.36
CA SER A 79 18.93 -10.29 -6.97
C SER A 79 18.41 -8.86 -6.74
N SER A 80 18.49 -7.98 -7.75
CA SER A 80 18.04 -6.59 -7.65
C SER A 80 16.52 -6.39 -7.76
N ALA A 81 15.77 -7.46 -8.08
CA ALA A 81 14.32 -7.39 -8.22
C ALA A 81 13.59 -7.19 -6.88
N LEU A 82 14.17 -7.67 -5.78
CA LEU A 82 13.64 -7.50 -4.42
C LEU A 82 13.80 -6.05 -3.94
N ASP A 83 14.83 -5.35 -4.40
CA ASP A 83 15.10 -3.94 -4.07
C ASP A 83 14.34 -2.95 -4.96
N ARG A 84 13.57 -3.43 -5.96
CA ARG A 84 12.79 -2.54 -6.85
C ARG A 84 11.59 -1.89 -6.17
N TYR A 85 11.07 -2.53 -5.12
CA TYR A 85 9.89 -2.06 -4.40
C TYR A 85 10.25 -1.91 -2.93
N THR A 86 9.89 -0.77 -2.35
CA THR A 86 10.09 -0.58 -0.92
C THR A 86 9.15 -1.52 -0.14
N THR A 87 9.55 -1.91 1.06
CA THR A 87 8.70 -2.75 1.92
C THR A 87 7.35 -2.10 2.22
N GLU A 88 7.30 -0.77 2.26
CA GLU A 88 6.08 0.00 2.46
C GLU A 88 5.15 -0.05 1.25
N GLU A 89 5.70 0.03 0.03
CA GLU A 89 4.93 -0.14 -1.20
C GLU A 89 4.39 -1.57 -1.33
N LEU A 90 5.17 -2.56 -0.87
CA LEU A 90 4.71 -3.95 -0.81
C LEU A 90 3.56 -4.13 0.19
N LEU A 91 3.61 -3.48 1.36
CA LEU A 91 2.50 -3.49 2.32
C LEU A 91 1.25 -2.81 1.76
N LYS A 92 1.42 -1.64 1.13
CA LYS A 92 0.33 -0.91 0.49
C LYS A 92 -0.32 -1.73 -0.63
N SER A 93 0.47 -2.38 -1.46
CA SER A 93 -0.04 -3.22 -2.55
C SER A 93 -0.77 -4.46 -2.03
N ARG A 94 -0.26 -5.12 -0.98
CA ARG A 94 -0.91 -6.29 -0.37
C ARG A 94 -2.23 -5.91 0.32
N LYS A 95 -2.28 -4.79 1.02
CA LYS A 95 -3.51 -4.27 1.62
C LYS A 95 -4.55 -3.98 0.55
N ARG A 96 -4.18 -3.20 -0.47
CA ARG A 96 -5.08 -2.88 -1.60
C ARG A 96 -5.55 -4.12 -2.33
N PHE A 97 -4.69 -5.14 -2.48
CA PHE A 97 -5.06 -6.40 -3.10
C PHE A 97 -6.17 -7.10 -2.30
N MET A 98 -6.03 -7.19 -0.97
CA MET A 98 -7.07 -7.78 -0.13
C MET A 98 -8.36 -6.96 -0.09
N GLU A 99 -8.28 -5.62 -0.15
CA GLU A 99 -9.47 -4.75 -0.25
C GLU A 99 -10.22 -4.93 -1.58
N LEU A 100 -9.52 -5.23 -2.67
CA LEU A 100 -10.14 -5.53 -3.96
C LEU A 100 -10.71 -6.96 -4.01
N ASP A 101 -10.18 -7.87 -3.21
CA ASP A 101 -10.65 -9.25 -3.07
C ASP A 101 -11.90 -9.34 -2.17
N THR A 102 -12.14 -8.35 -1.30
CA THR A 102 -13.36 -8.29 -0.50
C THR A 102 -14.58 -7.87 -1.30
N GLU A 103 -15.59 -8.75 -1.33
CA GLU A 103 -16.84 -8.52 -2.07
C GLU A 103 -17.77 -7.49 -1.40
N ASN A 104 -17.80 -7.49 -0.06
CA ASN A 104 -18.74 -6.68 0.70
C ASN A 104 -18.04 -5.48 1.37
N VAL A 105 -18.62 -4.30 1.19
CA VAL A 105 -18.06 -3.02 1.69
C VAL A 105 -17.92 -2.99 3.21
N LEU A 106 -18.80 -3.70 3.93
CA LEU A 106 -18.75 -3.75 5.39
C LEU A 106 -17.52 -4.50 5.91
N ASP A 107 -17.00 -5.45 5.13
CA ASP A 107 -15.93 -6.36 5.53
C ASP A 107 -14.53 -5.78 5.23
N ILE A 108 -14.46 -4.70 4.45
CA ILE A 108 -13.21 -3.95 4.15
C ILE A 108 -12.48 -3.54 5.44
N LYS A 109 -13.23 -3.24 6.53
CA LYS A 109 -12.66 -2.80 7.82
C LYS A 109 -11.87 -3.89 8.53
N ASP A 110 -12.15 -5.16 8.24
CA ASP A 110 -11.50 -6.30 8.88
C ASP A 110 -10.25 -6.78 8.12
N VAL A 111 -10.02 -6.25 6.91
CA VAL A 111 -8.89 -6.59 6.04
C VAL A 111 -7.54 -6.38 6.74
N SER A 112 -7.32 -5.22 7.38
CA SER A 112 -6.06 -4.94 8.08
C SER A 112 -5.77 -5.95 9.20
N TYR A 113 -6.81 -6.43 9.89
CA TYR A 113 -6.67 -7.41 10.97
C TYR A 113 -6.34 -8.80 10.43
N LEU A 114 -7.03 -9.23 9.37
CA LEU A 114 -6.72 -10.49 8.70
C LEU A 114 -5.31 -10.46 8.09
N MET A 115 -4.93 -9.36 7.44
CA MET A 115 -3.59 -9.16 6.89
C MET A 115 -2.51 -9.22 7.97
N SER A 116 -2.75 -8.61 9.13
CA SER A 116 -1.86 -8.71 10.30
C SER A 116 -1.69 -10.17 10.74
N SER A 117 -2.80 -10.91 10.80
CA SER A 117 -2.79 -12.34 11.16
C SER A 117 -2.03 -13.19 10.12
N VAL A 118 -2.16 -12.91 8.82
CA VAL A 118 -1.48 -13.70 7.79
C VAL A 118 0.01 -13.35 7.69
N THR A 119 0.37 -12.07 7.82
CA THR A 119 1.74 -11.58 7.62
C THR A 119 2.59 -11.59 8.88
N GLY A 120 1.97 -11.63 10.07
CA GLY A 120 2.64 -11.46 11.35
C GLY A 120 3.09 -10.02 11.62
N ILE A 121 2.73 -9.07 10.75
CA ILE A 121 3.03 -7.65 10.92
C ILE A 121 1.94 -7.01 11.77
N SER A 122 2.30 -6.14 12.71
CA SER A 122 1.32 -5.47 13.56
C SER A 122 0.33 -4.66 12.72
N LYS A 123 -0.95 -4.73 13.10
CA LYS A 123 -2.01 -3.96 12.45
C LYS A 123 -1.68 -2.47 12.38
N ASP A 124 -1.14 -1.91 13.46
CA ASP A 124 -0.81 -0.48 13.51
C ASP A 124 0.24 -0.08 12.47
N ARG A 125 1.21 -0.96 12.19
CA ARG A 125 2.21 -0.71 11.14
C ARG A 125 1.61 -0.77 9.74
N ILE A 126 0.66 -1.69 9.52
CA ILE A 126 -0.06 -1.83 8.25
C ILE A 126 -0.92 -0.59 8.01
N ASP A 127 -1.69 -0.16 9.00
CA ASP A 127 -2.55 1.01 8.91
C ASP A 127 -1.73 2.32 8.80
N SER A 128 -0.55 2.40 9.42
CA SER A 128 0.34 3.56 9.29
C SER A 128 1.00 3.66 7.91
N SER A 129 1.35 2.52 7.29
CA SER A 129 1.99 2.48 5.96
C SER A 129 1.04 2.85 4.81
N SER A 130 -0.26 2.73 5.05
CA SER A 130 -1.30 3.04 4.09
C SER A 130 -1.99 4.31 4.56
N GLY A 131 -1.60 5.48 4.03
CA GLY A 131 -2.28 6.76 4.26
C GLY A 131 -3.78 6.61 4.02
N SER A 132 -4.53 6.30 5.08
CA SER A 132 -5.86 5.75 4.93
C SER A 132 -6.86 6.89 4.90
N ASN A 133 -7.60 6.95 3.80
CA ASN A 133 -8.92 7.57 3.63
C ASN A 133 -9.98 6.94 4.58
N SER A 134 -9.61 6.60 5.81
CA SER A 134 -10.54 6.14 6.83
C SER A 134 -11.11 7.36 7.54
N ASN A 135 -12.14 7.97 6.93
CA ASN A 135 -13.18 8.65 7.67
C ASN A 135 -13.81 7.62 8.62
N GLY A 136 -13.24 7.50 9.81
CA GLY A 136 -13.61 6.44 10.73
C GLY A 136 -12.56 6.25 11.82
N GLY A 137 -12.28 7.32 12.57
CA GLY A 137 -11.77 7.21 13.93
C GLY A 137 -12.78 6.44 14.78
N ALA A 138 -12.74 5.12 14.66
CA ALA A 138 -13.39 4.21 15.57
C ALA A 138 -12.35 3.15 15.86
N SER A 139 -11.70 3.31 17.01
CA SER A 139 -10.97 2.25 17.71
C SER A 139 -11.77 0.95 17.54
N SER A 140 -11.32 0.11 16.60
CA SER A 140 -12.00 -1.13 16.24
C SER A 140 -11.65 -2.09 17.36
N ASN A 141 -12.42 -2.00 18.43
CA ASN A 141 -12.31 -2.85 19.58
C ASN A 141 -12.41 -4.30 19.09
N VAL A 142 -11.28 -5.02 19.13
CA VAL A 142 -11.07 -6.39 18.63
C VAL A 142 -12.01 -7.41 19.30
N ASN A 143 -12.73 -6.98 20.35
CA ASN A 143 -13.67 -7.79 21.12
C ASN A 143 -15.14 -7.73 20.67
N ARG A 144 -15.50 -7.06 19.56
CA ARG A 144 -16.87 -7.18 19.03
C ARG A 144 -17.06 -8.46 18.20
N SER A 145 -17.00 -9.59 18.91
CA SER A 145 -17.51 -10.92 18.53
C SER A 145 -18.94 -10.91 17.95
N HIS A 146 -19.67 -9.81 18.10
CA HIS A 146 -21.05 -9.65 17.63
C HIS A 146 -21.23 -9.38 16.12
N ARG A 147 -20.19 -9.01 15.36
CA ARG A 147 -20.29 -8.87 13.88
C ARG A 147 -19.96 -10.16 13.12
N ASN A 148 -19.18 -11.06 13.73
CA ASN A 148 -18.76 -12.33 13.12
C ASN A 148 -19.61 -13.51 13.59
N LYS A 149 -20.72 -13.26 14.30
CA LYS A 149 -21.77 -14.26 14.47
C LYS A 149 -22.47 -14.40 13.14
N PHE A 150 -21.96 -15.30 12.31
CA PHE A 150 -22.73 -15.86 11.21
C PHE A 150 -23.94 -16.56 11.82
N GLU A 151 -25.05 -15.83 11.90
CA GLU A 151 -26.33 -16.38 12.32
C GLU A 151 -26.99 -16.96 11.08
N LEU A 152 -26.94 -18.29 10.96
CA LEU A 152 -27.76 -18.99 9.98
C LEU A 152 -29.22 -18.58 10.24
N PRO A 153 -29.90 -17.93 9.28
CA PRO A 153 -31.31 -17.66 9.42
C PRO A 153 -32.05 -18.97 9.68
N LYS A 154 -32.83 -19.04 10.76
CA LYS A 154 -33.63 -20.24 11.11
C LYS A 154 -34.56 -20.67 9.97
N ASN A 155 -34.88 -19.73 9.08
CA ASN A 155 -35.73 -19.93 7.91
C ASN A 155 -35.03 -20.74 6.80
N ILE A 156 -33.70 -20.94 6.83
CA ILE A 156 -33.01 -21.84 5.89
C ILE A 156 -33.51 -23.29 6.03
N GLU A 157 -33.86 -23.71 7.24
CA GLU A 157 -34.41 -25.03 7.49
C GLU A 157 -35.77 -25.23 6.77
N LEU A 158 -36.51 -24.15 6.55
CA LEU A 158 -37.78 -24.16 5.81
C LEU A 158 -37.53 -24.27 4.29
N MET A 159 -36.45 -23.68 3.77
CA MET A 159 -36.07 -23.79 2.36
C MET A 159 -35.53 -25.18 2.00
N TYR A 160 -34.87 -25.84 2.96
CA TYR A 160 -34.28 -27.17 2.77
C TYR A 160 -35.20 -28.31 3.25
N ARG A 161 -36.48 -28.05 3.56
CA ARG A 161 -37.37 -29.08 4.11
C ARG A 161 -37.67 -30.17 3.08
N SER A 162 -36.80 -31.17 3.04
CA SER A 162 -36.94 -32.37 2.21
C SER A 162 -38.26 -33.08 2.49
N THR A 163 -38.87 -33.65 1.45
CA THR A 163 -40.13 -34.41 1.54
C THR A 163 -40.00 -35.69 2.38
N LYS A 164 -38.78 -36.13 2.69
CA LYS A 164 -38.47 -37.20 3.67
C LYS A 164 -37.27 -36.80 4.53
N PRO A 165 -37.47 -36.29 5.76
CA PRO A 165 -36.35 -35.98 6.64
C PRO A 165 -35.63 -37.27 7.08
N PRO A 166 -34.29 -37.28 7.15
CA PRO A 166 -33.54 -38.42 7.63
C PRO A 166 -33.83 -38.70 9.12
N ALA A 167 -34.00 -39.97 9.48
CA ALA A 167 -34.32 -40.36 10.85
C ALA A 167 -33.16 -40.04 11.81
N PRO A 168 -33.37 -39.25 12.88
CA PRO A 168 -32.31 -38.87 13.80
C PRO A 168 -31.92 -40.04 14.71
N LYS A 169 -30.81 -40.72 14.41
CA LYS A 169 -30.20 -41.69 15.33
C LYS A 169 -29.25 -40.96 16.27
N LYS A 170 -29.67 -40.70 17.52
CA LYS A 170 -28.85 -40.05 18.54
C LYS A 170 -28.32 -41.09 19.53
N LYS A 171 -27.01 -41.31 19.53
CA LYS A 171 -26.29 -41.99 20.63
C LYS A 171 -25.65 -40.91 21.51
N ASN A 172 -25.44 -41.14 22.80
CA ASN A 172 -24.68 -40.19 23.63
C ASN A 172 -23.26 -40.72 23.80
N THR A 173 -22.29 -40.08 23.14
CA THR A 173 -20.87 -40.45 23.22
C THR A 173 -20.02 -39.18 23.23
N ASN A 174 -18.80 -39.25 23.76
CA ASN A 174 -17.85 -38.12 23.75
C ASN A 174 -17.56 -37.62 22.32
N ARG A 175 -17.59 -38.52 21.33
CA ARG A 175 -17.49 -38.16 19.90
C ARG A 175 -18.65 -37.27 19.46
N ILE A 176 -19.86 -37.51 19.96
CA ILE A 176 -21.04 -36.71 19.64
C ILE A 176 -21.00 -35.34 20.33
N VAL A 177 -20.39 -35.24 21.51
CA VAL A 177 -20.10 -33.94 22.14
C VAL A 177 -19.10 -33.14 21.30
N ALA A 178 -18.01 -33.77 20.83
CA ALA A 178 -17.06 -33.15 19.93
C ALA A 178 -17.71 -32.72 18.60
N LEU A 179 -18.53 -33.58 18.00
CA LEU A 179 -19.31 -33.26 16.79
C LEU A 179 -20.25 -32.07 16.99
N LYS A 180 -20.94 -32.00 18.13
CA LYS A 180 -21.78 -30.83 18.45
C LYS A 180 -20.92 -29.56 18.53
N LYS A 181 -19.77 -29.62 19.19
CA LYS A 181 -18.84 -28.49 19.31
C LYS A 181 -18.27 -28.04 17.96
N THR A 182 -17.94 -28.97 17.06
CA THR A 182 -17.44 -28.65 15.73
C THR A 182 -18.54 -28.08 14.84
N LEU A 183 -19.74 -28.67 14.84
CA LEU A 183 -20.87 -28.19 14.03
C LEU A 183 -21.42 -26.85 14.52
N SER A 184 -21.34 -26.57 15.82
CA SER A 184 -21.77 -25.30 16.40
C SER A 184 -20.68 -24.22 16.39
N SER A 185 -19.52 -24.47 15.75
CA SER A 185 -18.44 -23.49 15.74
C SER A 185 -18.82 -22.25 14.93
N ARG A 186 -18.69 -21.08 15.55
CA ARG A 186 -18.90 -19.76 14.91
C ARG A 186 -17.62 -18.92 14.95
N ARG A 187 -16.46 -19.58 14.97
CA ARG A 187 -15.16 -18.90 15.10
C ARG A 187 -14.69 -18.41 13.72
N PRO A 188 -14.15 -17.18 13.62
CA PRO A 188 -13.55 -16.68 12.39
C PRO A 188 -12.23 -17.39 12.09
N LEU A 189 -11.77 -17.31 10.84
CA LEU A 189 -10.50 -17.91 10.39
C LEU A 189 -9.31 -17.51 11.27
N THR A 190 -9.25 -16.24 11.68
CA THR A 190 -8.19 -15.69 12.53
C THR A 190 -8.02 -16.47 13.83
N SER A 191 -9.12 -16.90 14.46
CA SER A 191 -9.07 -17.72 15.69
C SER A 191 -8.44 -19.10 15.47
N TYR A 192 -8.51 -19.65 14.26
CA TYR A 192 -7.84 -20.91 13.93
C TYR A 192 -6.36 -20.70 13.57
N LEU A 193 -6.02 -19.55 12.99
CA LEU A 193 -4.62 -19.19 12.69
C LEU A 193 -3.81 -18.96 13.97
N ASP A 194 -4.43 -18.42 15.01
CA ASP A 194 -3.80 -18.23 16.32
C ASP A 194 -3.61 -19.53 17.10
N ALA A 195 -4.46 -20.54 16.83
CA ALA A 195 -4.37 -21.86 17.45
C ALA A 195 -3.42 -22.82 16.72
N LEU A 196 -2.93 -22.44 15.53
CA LEU A 196 -2.03 -23.26 14.73
C LEU A 196 -0.59 -23.18 15.26
N ASP A 197 0.14 -24.29 15.19
CA ASP A 197 1.56 -24.30 15.49
C ASP A 197 2.36 -23.43 14.50
N GLN A 198 3.42 -22.79 14.99
CA GLN A 198 4.23 -21.83 14.23
C GLN A 198 4.90 -22.49 13.02
N VAL A 199 5.33 -23.76 13.13
CA VAL A 199 5.93 -24.50 12.02
C VAL A 199 4.91 -24.72 10.90
N ASN A 200 3.73 -25.24 11.25
CA ASN A 200 2.65 -25.47 10.28
C ASN A 200 2.19 -24.15 9.64
N ARG A 201 2.10 -23.07 10.41
CA ARG A 201 1.78 -21.74 9.89
C ARG A 201 2.82 -21.26 8.87
N SER A 202 4.11 -21.44 9.15
CA SER A 202 5.18 -21.04 8.22
C SER A 202 5.17 -21.85 6.93
N ILE A 203 4.86 -23.16 7.00
CA ILE A 203 4.79 -24.03 5.83
C ILE A 203 3.62 -23.61 4.93
N ILE A 204 2.44 -23.39 5.52
CA ILE A 204 1.22 -23.05 4.78
C ILE A 204 1.30 -21.66 4.14
N PHE A 205 1.77 -20.63 4.87
CA PHE A 205 1.72 -19.25 4.38
C PHE A 205 3.01 -18.73 3.76
N ASN A 206 4.19 -19.19 4.20
CA ASN A 206 5.47 -18.61 3.76
C ASN A 206 6.21 -19.49 2.76
N ASN A 207 5.96 -20.79 2.72
CA ASN A 207 6.69 -21.71 1.82
C ASN A 207 6.02 -21.91 0.46
N VAL A 208 4.74 -21.55 0.33
CA VAL A 208 3.96 -21.74 -0.91
C VAL A 208 4.33 -20.71 -1.97
N TYR A 209 4.73 -19.50 -1.58
CA TYR A 209 5.10 -18.45 -2.52
C TYR A 209 6.47 -18.68 -3.16
N ASN A 210 6.61 -18.26 -4.41
CA ASN A 210 7.85 -18.38 -5.16
C ASN A 210 8.98 -17.55 -4.51
N LYS A 211 10.07 -18.22 -4.13
CA LYS A 211 11.26 -17.59 -3.53
C LYS A 211 12.35 -17.23 -4.55
N LYS A 212 12.38 -17.91 -5.70
CA LYS A 212 13.45 -17.79 -6.71
C LYS A 212 13.13 -16.80 -7.83
N PHE A 213 11.87 -16.76 -8.27
CA PHE A 213 11.45 -15.99 -9.44
C PHE A 213 10.45 -14.91 -9.03
N PHE A 214 10.87 -13.66 -9.07
CA PHE A 214 10.01 -12.51 -8.78
C PHE A 214 9.30 -11.99 -10.04
N LYS A 215 10.02 -11.92 -11.16
CA LYS A 215 9.47 -11.50 -12.45
C LYS A 215 10.26 -12.14 -13.59
N VAL A 216 9.55 -12.86 -14.45
CA VAL A 216 10.10 -13.49 -15.67
C VAL A 216 9.67 -12.73 -16.92
N LEU A 217 8.42 -12.28 -16.96
CA LEU A 217 7.86 -11.55 -18.10
C LEU A 217 8.24 -10.06 -18.07
N PRO A 218 8.33 -9.39 -19.23
CA PRO A 218 8.59 -7.96 -19.28
C PRO A 218 7.50 -7.15 -18.55
N VAL A 219 7.91 -6.05 -17.92
CA VAL A 219 7.00 -5.13 -17.24
C VAL A 219 6.46 -4.14 -18.25
N ILE A 220 5.13 -4.06 -18.35
CA ILE A 220 4.45 -3.09 -19.22
C ILE A 220 4.00 -1.92 -18.35
N THR A 221 4.46 -0.72 -18.68
CA THR A 221 3.98 0.51 -18.07
C THR A 221 2.88 1.10 -18.93
N ILE A 222 1.77 1.49 -18.31
CA ILE A 222 0.58 2.00 -19.01
C ILE A 222 0.04 3.23 -18.29
N CYS A 223 -0.76 4.02 -19.00
CA CYS A 223 -1.49 5.13 -18.40
C CYS A 223 -2.46 4.63 -17.32
N SER A 224 -2.44 5.26 -16.14
CA SER A 224 -3.31 4.90 -15.00
C SER A 224 -4.80 5.20 -15.22
N ILE A 225 -5.17 5.86 -16.32
CA ILE A 225 -6.54 6.29 -16.61
C ILE A 225 -7.16 5.47 -17.73
N CYS A 226 -6.50 5.40 -18.88
CA CYS A 226 -7.04 4.73 -20.07
C CYS A 226 -6.28 3.46 -20.48
N GLY A 227 -5.16 3.13 -19.82
CA GLY A 227 -4.34 1.97 -20.17
C GLY A 227 -3.52 2.10 -21.46
N GLY A 228 -3.49 3.28 -22.08
CA GLY A 228 -2.65 3.52 -23.27
C GLY A 228 -1.15 3.44 -22.97
N TYR A 229 -0.39 2.89 -23.92
CA TYR A 229 1.07 2.74 -23.85
C TYR A 229 1.83 3.80 -24.67
N ASN A 230 1.14 4.58 -25.50
CA ASN A 230 1.73 5.64 -26.31
C ASN A 230 1.95 6.91 -25.46
N SER A 231 3.08 7.58 -25.65
CA SER A 231 3.41 8.89 -25.04
C SER A 231 3.32 8.92 -23.51
N ILE A 232 3.97 7.97 -22.83
CA ILE A 232 3.94 7.88 -21.37
C ILE A 232 4.77 9.00 -20.74
N SER A 233 4.11 9.87 -19.97
CA SER A 233 4.74 10.92 -19.18
C SER A 233 4.43 10.74 -17.69
N GLY A 234 5.32 11.18 -16.80
CA GLY A 234 5.11 11.14 -15.35
C GLY A 234 4.48 12.43 -14.84
N CYS A 235 3.47 12.34 -13.98
CA CYS A 235 2.93 13.49 -13.27
C CYS A 235 3.99 14.06 -12.32
N VAL A 236 4.19 15.38 -12.34
CA VAL A 236 5.19 16.07 -11.50
C VAL A 236 4.90 15.94 -10.00
N ARG A 237 3.62 15.79 -9.62
CA ARG A 237 3.20 15.75 -8.20
C ARG A 237 3.29 14.36 -7.59
N CYS A 238 2.78 13.34 -8.27
CA CYS A 238 2.61 12.00 -7.72
C CYS A 238 3.36 10.91 -8.52
N GLY A 239 4.06 11.26 -9.60
CA GLY A 239 4.82 10.30 -10.43
C GLY A 239 3.97 9.37 -11.32
N ASN A 240 2.64 9.43 -11.24
CA ASN A 240 1.74 8.56 -12.00
C ASN A 240 1.89 8.75 -13.52
N LYS A 241 1.77 7.64 -14.28
CA LYS A 241 1.95 7.61 -15.72
C LYS A 241 0.69 8.05 -16.49
N ILE A 242 0.83 9.02 -17.38
CA ILE A 242 -0.25 9.70 -18.11
C ILE A 242 0.13 9.82 -19.60
N CYS A 243 -0.82 9.50 -20.49
CA CYS A 243 -0.57 9.48 -21.95
C CYS A 243 -1.03 10.74 -22.71
N SER A 244 -2.01 11.48 -22.16
CA SER A 244 -2.66 12.60 -22.87
C SER A 244 -3.07 13.73 -21.93
N LEU A 245 -3.28 14.92 -22.48
CA LEU A 245 -3.74 16.10 -21.73
C LEU A 245 -5.13 15.90 -21.12
N ARG A 246 -6.03 15.16 -21.80
CA ARG A 246 -7.34 14.82 -21.24
C ARG A 246 -7.21 13.94 -20.00
N CYS A 247 -6.32 12.94 -20.06
CA CYS A 247 -5.99 12.12 -18.90
C CYS A 247 -5.33 12.98 -17.79
N PHE A 248 -4.50 13.95 -18.15
CA PHE A 248 -3.89 14.85 -17.17
C PHE A 248 -4.92 15.68 -16.40
N ASN A 249 -5.93 16.22 -17.06
CA ASN A 249 -7.00 16.99 -16.39
C ASN A 249 -7.81 16.10 -15.44
N LEU A 250 -8.28 14.94 -15.90
CA LEU A 250 -8.99 13.97 -15.06
C LEU A 250 -8.14 13.46 -13.88
N HIS A 251 -6.83 13.32 -14.09
CA HIS A 251 -5.89 12.95 -13.03
C HIS A 251 -5.85 14.02 -11.95
N ASN A 252 -5.73 15.29 -12.34
CA ASN A 252 -5.64 16.41 -11.40
C ASN A 252 -6.91 16.60 -10.57
N GLU A 253 -8.07 16.25 -11.11
CA GLU A 253 -9.36 16.37 -10.43
C GLU A 253 -9.59 15.28 -9.38
N ALA A 254 -9.38 14.01 -9.74
CA ALA A 254 -9.86 12.88 -8.93
C ALA A 254 -8.75 11.99 -8.31
N ARG A 255 -7.53 12.01 -8.85
CA ARG A 255 -6.50 11.00 -8.53
C ARG A 255 -5.15 11.57 -8.09
N CYS A 256 -4.93 12.87 -8.22
CA CYS A 256 -3.68 13.51 -7.84
C CYS A 256 -3.65 13.80 -6.33
N THR A 257 -3.35 12.78 -5.53
CA THR A 257 -3.02 12.94 -4.10
C THR A 257 -1.50 13.11 -3.94
N MET A 258 -1.08 13.97 -3.01
CA MET A 258 0.32 14.02 -2.55
C MET A 258 0.64 12.79 -1.72
#